data_AF-A0A2V9R9A0-F1
#
_entry.id   AF-A0A2V9R9A0-F1
#
_cell.length_a   1.000
_cell.length_b   1.000
_cell.length_c   1.000
_cell.angle_alpha   90.00
_cell.angle_beta   90.00
_cell.angle_gamma   90.00
#
_symmetry.space_group_name_H-M   'P 1'
#
loop_
_entity.id
_entity.type
_entity.pdbx_description
1 polymer ?
#
loop_
_entity_poly.entity_id
_entity_poly.type
_entity_poly.pdbx_seq_one_letter_code
_entity_poly.pdbx_strand_id
1 'polypeptide(L)'
;MPHGGTTKNENYSPPREGCRGGLWRTGTTHPEGYAFCPSPEGIFTGVAAWPKPVTQSRLTILVLLLALLWDVTPEAEDWPQFLGPTRNGQYRGLIPADSWPKAGPPVAWKKEVGQGFSGPVVAQGRLILFHRVGDQERVECLESKTGRPIWSYDYPTHYRDDFGFDEGPRATPTMDNGHVYTFGAEGVLHCLDLATGKKTWNVDTHQKFGVSKGFFGAACSPLVDGERVLLNVGGANHAGLVAFDRQTGKVLWTATDDDAPRLVLYSQRPHRRRPNQRAGPFPISVACPDPGFG
;
A
#
# COMPACT_ATOMS: atom_id res chain seq x y z
N MET A 1 55.18 -17.42 -52.69
CA MET A 1 55.16 -18.64 -53.53
C MET A 1 55.21 -19.85 -52.60
N PRO A 2 54.44 -20.91 -52.86
CA PRO A 2 54.13 -21.99 -51.90
C PRO A 2 55.10 -23.18 -52.02
N HIS A 3 55.09 -24.05 -51.01
CA HIS A 3 55.46 -25.49 -50.95
C HIS A 3 55.92 -25.78 -49.50
N GLY A 4 55.51 -26.80 -48.75
CA GLY A 4 54.63 -27.96 -48.94
C GLY A 4 54.93 -28.98 -47.81
N GLY A 5 53.90 -29.53 -47.16
CA GLY A 5 53.92 -30.73 -46.28
C GLY A 5 54.76 -30.65 -45.00
N THR A 6 54.54 -31.41 -43.92
CA THR A 6 53.52 -32.39 -43.52
C THR A 6 53.68 -32.61 -42.01
N THR A 7 52.60 -32.99 -41.35
CA THR A 7 52.40 -33.25 -39.92
C THR A 7 53.24 -34.38 -39.33
N LYS A 8 53.45 -34.36 -37.99
CA LYS A 8 53.35 -35.54 -37.10
C LYS A 8 53.08 -35.08 -35.66
N ASN A 9 51.80 -35.07 -35.26
CA ASN A 9 51.43 -35.20 -33.85
C ASN A 9 51.32 -36.69 -33.56
N GLU A 10 52.32 -37.22 -32.89
CA GLU A 10 52.30 -38.52 -32.24
C GLU A 10 51.36 -38.42 -31.04
N ASN A 11 50.09 -38.83 -31.22
CA ASN A 11 49.13 -39.29 -30.19
C ASN A 11 47.69 -39.19 -30.69
N TYR A 12 47.39 -39.77 -31.86
CA TYR A 12 46.01 -39.95 -32.29
C TYR A 12 45.79 -41.38 -32.78
N SER A 13 45.01 -42.15 -32.00
CA SER A 13 44.38 -43.38 -32.49
C SER A 13 42.96 -43.01 -32.93
N PRO A 14 42.56 -43.26 -34.19
CA PRO A 14 41.20 -42.99 -34.63
C PRO A 14 40.21 -43.93 -33.93
N PRO A 15 38.98 -43.46 -33.61
CA PRO A 15 37.94 -44.34 -33.08
C PRO A 15 37.51 -45.37 -34.14
N ARG A 16 37.13 -46.58 -33.69
CA ARG A 16 36.60 -47.63 -34.57
C ARG A 16 35.30 -47.20 -35.24
N GLU A 17 35.06 -47.71 -36.45
CA GLU A 17 33.83 -47.46 -37.21
C GLU A 17 32.58 -47.69 -36.36
N GLY A 18 31.67 -46.70 -36.34
CA GLY A 18 30.43 -46.72 -35.57
C GLY A 18 30.39 -45.82 -34.32
N CYS A 19 31.53 -45.28 -33.88
CA CYS A 19 31.59 -44.37 -32.73
C CYS A 19 31.62 -42.90 -33.19
N ARG A 20 30.53 -42.14 -32.97
CA ARG A 20 30.53 -40.67 -33.14
C ARG A 20 31.01 -40.02 -31.84
N GLY A 21 32.24 -39.49 -31.85
CA GLY A 21 32.79 -38.71 -30.73
C GLY A 21 32.09 -37.36 -30.60
N GLY A 22 31.43 -37.12 -29.47
CA GLY A 22 30.89 -35.81 -29.12
C GLY A 22 32.03 -34.86 -28.73
N LEU A 23 32.28 -33.85 -29.58
CA LEU A 23 33.20 -32.75 -29.26
C LEU A 23 32.48 -31.77 -28.32
N TRP A 24 32.82 -31.76 -27.03
CA TRP A 24 32.32 -30.74 -26.11
C TRP A 24 33.21 -29.50 -26.16
N ARG A 25 32.56 -28.34 -26.32
CA ARG A 25 33.20 -27.04 -26.55
C ARG A 25 33.46 -26.30 -25.25
N THR A 26 34.29 -26.86 -24.36
CA THR A 26 34.92 -26.13 -23.24
C THR A 26 36.25 -26.80 -22.91
N GLY A 27 37.35 -26.06 -23.06
CA GLY A 27 38.72 -26.55 -22.96
C GLY A 27 39.19 -26.88 -21.55
N THR A 28 38.57 -27.85 -20.89
CA THR A 28 39.02 -28.41 -19.61
C THR A 28 39.02 -29.93 -19.67
N THR A 29 40.21 -30.52 -19.57
CA THR A 29 40.46 -31.97 -19.53
C THR A 29 40.09 -32.50 -18.14
N HIS A 30 39.04 -33.32 -18.04
CA HIS A 30 38.82 -34.19 -16.88
C HIS A 30 39.48 -35.56 -17.13
N PRO A 31 40.15 -36.17 -16.13
CA PRO A 31 40.95 -37.38 -16.31
C PRO A 31 40.13 -38.68 -16.42
N GLU A 32 38.79 -38.62 -16.44
CA GLU A 32 37.94 -39.81 -16.61
C GLU A 32 36.85 -39.57 -17.67
N GLY A 33 37.24 -39.70 -18.94
CA GLY A 33 36.29 -39.76 -20.05
C GLY A 33 35.81 -41.20 -20.25
N TYR A 34 34.59 -41.51 -19.83
CA TYR A 34 33.95 -42.79 -20.20
C TYR A 34 33.46 -42.72 -21.64
N ALA A 35 34.22 -43.32 -22.56
CA ALA A 35 33.75 -43.59 -23.92
C ALA A 35 32.76 -44.77 -23.89
N PHE A 36 31.47 -44.49 -24.09
CA PHE A 36 30.46 -45.54 -24.23
C PHE A 36 30.59 -46.23 -25.59
N CYS A 37 30.99 -47.51 -25.59
CA CYS A 37 30.86 -48.39 -26.74
C CYS A 37 29.73 -49.40 -26.47
N PRO A 38 28.71 -49.53 -27.33
CA PRO A 38 27.81 -50.68 -27.26
C PRO A 38 28.58 -51.96 -27.66
N SER A 39 28.50 -53.01 -26.84
CA SER A 39 29.05 -54.32 -27.18
C SER A 39 28.21 -55.03 -28.24
N PRO A 40 28.80 -55.94 -29.06
CA PRO A 40 28.09 -56.60 -30.18
C PRO A 40 27.11 -57.69 -29.74
N GLU A 41 27.07 -58.03 -28.45
CA GLU A 41 26.20 -59.09 -27.93
C GLU A 41 24.98 -58.47 -27.28
N GLY A 42 23.84 -58.65 -27.94
CA GLY A 42 22.55 -58.24 -27.45
C GLY A 42 22.13 -58.99 -26.19
N ILE A 43 21.05 -58.45 -25.60
CA ILE A 43 20.24 -59.03 -24.53
C ILE A 43 20.85 -58.87 -23.13
N PHE A 44 20.50 -57.76 -22.48
CA PHE A 44 20.54 -57.65 -21.03
C PHE A 44 19.54 -58.67 -20.43
N THR A 45 19.99 -59.88 -20.11
CA THR A 45 19.33 -60.76 -19.14
C THR A 45 19.70 -60.30 -17.74
N GLY A 46 19.13 -59.18 -17.32
CA GLY A 46 19.12 -58.74 -15.95
C GLY A 46 17.68 -58.41 -15.59
N VAL A 47 16.98 -59.33 -14.92
CA VAL A 47 15.75 -58.98 -14.21
C VAL A 47 16.18 -58.16 -12.99
N ALA A 48 16.57 -56.90 -13.22
CA ALA A 48 16.65 -55.92 -12.17
C ALA A 48 15.21 -55.75 -11.68
N ALA A 49 14.95 -56.25 -10.47
CA ALA A 49 13.72 -55.94 -9.77
C ALA A 49 13.59 -54.41 -9.77
N TRP A 50 12.61 -53.90 -10.49
CA TRP A 50 12.26 -52.50 -10.44
C TRP A 50 12.10 -52.14 -8.96
N PRO A 51 12.79 -51.11 -8.43
CA PRO A 51 12.39 -50.60 -7.14
C PRO A 51 10.90 -50.32 -7.25
N LYS A 52 10.11 -50.94 -6.36
CA LYS A 52 8.67 -50.66 -6.28
C LYS A 52 8.52 -49.15 -6.38
N PRO A 53 7.62 -48.61 -7.21
CA PRO A 53 7.46 -47.18 -7.34
C PRO A 53 7.38 -46.65 -5.92
N VAL A 54 8.41 -45.87 -5.54
CA VAL A 54 8.45 -45.23 -4.24
C VAL A 54 7.09 -44.58 -4.15
N THR A 55 6.30 -45.01 -3.18
CA THR A 55 4.97 -44.48 -2.87
C THR A 55 5.18 -42.98 -2.66
N GLN A 56 5.17 -42.21 -3.74
CA GLN A 56 5.25 -40.77 -3.70
C GLN A 56 3.96 -40.36 -3.02
N SER A 57 4.20 -39.92 -1.80
CA SER A 57 3.39 -40.27 -0.68
C SER A 57 2.03 -39.62 -0.83
N ARG A 58 0.97 -40.34 -0.46
CA ARG A 58 -0.33 -39.71 -0.16
C ARG A 58 -0.15 -38.46 0.72
N LEU A 59 0.92 -38.43 1.54
CA LEU A 59 1.40 -37.29 2.30
C LEU A 59 1.77 -36.03 1.48
N THR A 60 2.47 -36.17 0.35
CA THR A 60 2.86 -35.01 -0.50
C THR A 60 1.64 -34.41 -1.18
N ILE A 61 0.72 -35.27 -1.63
CA ILE A 61 -0.58 -34.85 -2.19
C ILE A 61 -1.43 -34.22 -1.08
N LEU A 62 -1.43 -34.77 0.13
CA LEU A 62 -2.15 -34.21 1.29
C LEU A 62 -1.59 -32.85 1.71
N VAL A 63 -0.26 -32.66 1.71
CA VAL A 63 0.38 -31.37 2.03
C VAL A 63 0.09 -30.33 0.95
N LEU A 64 0.08 -30.71 -0.34
CA LEU A 64 -0.34 -29.82 -1.43
C LEU A 64 -1.84 -29.48 -1.36
N LEU A 65 -2.70 -30.44 -1.00
CA LEU A 65 -4.13 -30.23 -0.78
C LEU A 65 -4.41 -29.37 0.48
N LEU A 66 -3.64 -29.54 1.55
CA LEU A 66 -3.69 -28.69 2.75
C LEU A 66 -3.15 -27.28 2.48
N ALA A 67 -2.17 -27.12 1.59
CA ALA A 67 -1.72 -25.82 1.13
C ALA A 67 -2.72 -25.13 0.17
N LEU A 68 -3.54 -25.92 -0.55
CA LEU A 68 -4.66 -25.43 -1.37
C LEU A 68 -5.92 -25.11 -0.55
N LEU A 69 -5.99 -25.59 0.70
CA LEU A 69 -7.01 -25.25 1.71
C LEU A 69 -6.61 -24.03 2.55
N TRP A 70 -5.63 -23.24 2.11
CA TRP A 70 -5.42 -21.92 2.71
C TRP A 70 -6.67 -21.10 2.40
N ASP A 71 -7.54 -20.97 3.40
CA ASP A 71 -8.76 -20.17 3.31
C ASP A 71 -8.38 -18.78 2.80
N VAL A 72 -8.70 -18.51 1.53
CA VAL A 72 -8.78 -17.15 1.03
C VAL A 72 -10.07 -16.60 1.63
N THR A 73 -10.04 -16.25 2.91
CA THR A 73 -11.09 -15.44 3.50
C THR A 73 -11.15 -14.17 2.67
N PRO A 74 -12.28 -13.85 2.02
CA PRO A 74 -12.37 -12.63 1.25
C PRO A 74 -12.19 -11.46 2.22
N GLU A 75 -11.06 -10.78 2.10
CA GLU A 75 -10.78 -9.59 2.89
C GLU A 75 -11.47 -8.40 2.22
N ALA A 76 -12.01 -7.50 3.04
CA ALA A 76 -12.62 -6.28 2.52
C ALA A 76 -11.59 -5.48 1.71
N GLU A 77 -12.03 -4.80 0.65
CA GLU A 77 -11.14 -3.97 -0.16
C GLU A 77 -10.54 -2.84 0.70
N ASP A 78 -9.22 -2.66 0.59
CA ASP A 78 -8.52 -1.55 1.24
C ASP A 78 -9.06 -0.19 0.74
N TRP A 79 -9.22 0.75 1.67
CA TRP A 79 -9.63 2.13 1.45
C TRP A 79 -8.54 3.11 1.95
N PRO A 80 -7.38 3.19 1.26
CA PRO A 80 -6.19 3.85 1.78
C PRO A 80 -6.19 5.38 1.65
N GLN A 81 -7.15 5.97 0.92
CA GLN A 81 -7.14 7.39 0.58
C GLN A 81 -8.56 7.95 0.38
N PHE A 82 -8.68 9.27 0.27
CA PHE A 82 -9.94 9.94 -0.06
C PHE A 82 -10.57 9.36 -1.35
N LEU A 83 -11.86 9.05 -1.29
CA LEU A 83 -12.62 8.40 -2.38
C LEU A 83 -12.13 6.98 -2.77
N GLY A 84 -11.35 6.33 -1.90
CA GLY A 84 -11.00 4.92 -2.03
C GLY A 84 -9.83 4.64 -2.98
N PRO A 85 -9.51 3.36 -3.22
CA PRO A 85 -8.31 2.94 -3.95
C PRO A 85 -8.27 3.48 -5.38
N THR A 86 -9.43 3.66 -6.01
CA THR A 86 -9.57 4.22 -7.35
C THR A 86 -10.09 5.65 -7.40
N ARG A 87 -10.20 6.34 -6.27
CA ARG A 87 -10.55 7.77 -6.16
C ARG A 87 -11.90 8.14 -6.79
N ASN A 88 -12.83 7.20 -6.85
CA ASN A 88 -14.15 7.37 -7.47
C ASN A 88 -15.30 7.15 -6.47
N GLY A 89 -14.98 6.93 -5.18
CA GLY A 89 -15.97 6.75 -4.12
C GLY A 89 -16.73 5.42 -4.21
N GLN A 90 -16.20 4.43 -4.92
CA GLN A 90 -16.86 3.14 -5.11
C GLN A 90 -16.07 2.03 -4.42
N TYR A 91 -16.80 1.19 -3.68
CA TYR A 91 -16.30 -0.04 -3.10
C TYR A 91 -16.57 -1.20 -4.07
N ARG A 92 -15.54 -2.01 -4.34
CA ARG A 92 -15.58 -3.15 -5.28
C ARG A 92 -15.46 -4.50 -4.61
N GLY A 93 -15.19 -4.52 -3.30
CA GLY A 93 -15.19 -5.74 -2.52
C GLY A 93 -16.60 -6.34 -2.39
N LEU A 94 -16.69 -7.46 -1.67
CA LEU A 94 -17.97 -8.13 -1.43
C LEU A 94 -18.93 -7.20 -0.69
N ILE A 95 -20.11 -6.98 -1.27
CA ILE A 95 -21.19 -6.23 -0.64
C ILE A 95 -21.62 -7.01 0.61
N PRO A 96 -21.50 -6.43 1.82
CA PRO A 96 -21.72 -7.18 3.07
C PRO A 96 -23.13 -7.71 3.27
N ALA A 97 -24.14 -7.06 2.67
CA ALA A 97 -25.52 -7.49 2.71
C ALA A 97 -26.36 -6.78 1.62
N ASP A 98 -27.32 -7.49 1.03
CA ASP A 98 -28.32 -6.92 0.11
C ASP A 98 -29.38 -6.08 0.84
N SER A 99 -29.56 -6.32 2.14
CA SER A 99 -30.45 -5.55 3.00
C SER A 99 -29.99 -5.58 4.45
N TRP A 100 -30.30 -4.51 5.19
CA TRP A 100 -30.01 -4.43 6.62
C TRP A 100 -31.31 -4.53 7.43
N PRO A 101 -31.25 -5.05 8.67
CA PRO A 101 -32.35 -4.94 9.62
C PRO A 101 -32.80 -3.48 9.78
N LYS A 102 -34.05 -3.24 10.19
CA LYS A 102 -34.53 -1.86 10.47
C LYS A 102 -33.67 -1.11 11.48
N ALA A 103 -33.03 -1.83 12.40
CA ALA A 103 -32.13 -1.28 13.40
C ALA A 103 -30.71 -0.97 12.86
N GLY A 104 -30.42 -1.32 11.60
CA GLY A 104 -29.11 -1.23 10.97
C GLY A 104 -28.24 -2.47 11.19
N PRO A 105 -27.03 -2.50 10.60
CA PRO A 105 -26.04 -3.54 10.86
C PRO A 105 -25.59 -3.53 12.32
N PRO A 106 -25.15 -4.68 12.86
CA PRO A 106 -24.51 -4.70 14.17
C PRO A 106 -23.24 -3.83 14.17
N VAL A 107 -23.08 -3.08 15.25
CA VAL A 107 -21.88 -2.28 15.50
C VAL A 107 -20.74 -3.23 15.86
N ALA A 108 -19.65 -3.22 15.09
CA ALA A 108 -18.44 -3.98 15.39
C ALA A 108 -17.72 -3.40 16.61
N TRP A 109 -17.48 -2.08 16.57
CA TRP A 109 -16.87 -1.32 17.65
C TRP A 109 -17.12 0.18 17.48
N LYS A 110 -16.91 0.94 18.56
CA LYS A 110 -17.02 2.40 18.62
C LYS A 110 -15.85 2.99 19.37
N LYS A 111 -15.43 4.20 18.97
CA LYS A 111 -14.40 4.99 19.65
C LYS A 111 -14.80 6.46 19.69
N GLU A 112 -14.55 7.10 20.83
CA GLU A 112 -14.64 8.55 20.95
C GLU A 112 -13.44 9.21 20.27
N VAL A 113 -13.72 10.22 19.45
CA VAL A 113 -12.72 11.00 18.74
C VAL A 113 -12.86 12.47 19.12
N GLY A 114 -11.74 13.20 19.06
CA GLY A 114 -11.72 14.64 19.19
C GLY A 114 -12.31 15.37 17.98
N GLN A 115 -11.96 16.65 17.86
CA GLN A 115 -12.45 17.55 16.82
C GLN A 115 -11.89 17.20 15.43
N GLY A 116 -12.64 17.49 14.38
CA GLY A 116 -12.20 17.34 12.99
C GLY A 116 -13.25 16.75 12.05
N PHE A 117 -13.01 16.92 10.75
CA PHE A 117 -13.82 16.36 9.65
C PHE A 117 -13.04 15.36 8.79
N SER A 118 -11.81 15.04 9.18
CA SER A 118 -10.99 14.06 8.48
C SER A 118 -11.67 12.69 8.48
N GLY A 119 -11.81 12.10 7.30
CA GLY A 119 -12.29 10.72 7.16
C GLY A 119 -11.24 9.72 7.61
N PRO A 120 -11.63 8.58 8.21
CA PRO A 120 -10.71 7.48 8.43
C PRO A 120 -10.27 6.86 7.09
N VAL A 121 -9.06 6.31 7.06
CA VAL A 121 -8.62 5.41 5.99
C VAL A 121 -8.26 4.05 6.56
N VAL A 122 -8.51 2.98 5.80
CA VAL A 122 -8.31 1.61 6.26
C VAL A 122 -7.53 0.87 5.19
N ALA A 123 -6.39 0.29 5.54
CA ALA A 123 -5.68 -0.62 4.65
C ALA A 123 -4.76 -1.56 5.44
N GLN A 124 -4.52 -2.77 4.94
CA GLN A 124 -3.58 -3.73 5.52
C GLN A 124 -3.87 -4.02 7.01
N GLY A 125 -5.15 -4.16 7.37
CA GLY A 125 -5.59 -4.40 8.75
C GLY A 125 -5.43 -3.21 9.71
N ARG A 126 -5.07 -2.03 9.20
CA ARG A 126 -4.87 -0.80 9.97
C ARG A 126 -5.92 0.24 9.61
N LEU A 127 -6.37 0.98 10.61
CA LEU A 127 -7.22 2.15 10.45
C LEU A 127 -6.45 3.37 10.94
N ILE A 128 -6.38 4.41 10.10
CA ILE A 128 -5.78 5.70 10.45
C ILE A 128 -6.88 6.71 10.73
N LEU A 129 -6.75 7.37 11.87
CA LEU A 129 -7.63 8.41 12.38
C LEU A 129 -6.83 9.69 12.50
N PHE A 130 -7.39 10.81 12.04
CA PHE A 130 -6.74 12.11 12.14
C PHE A 130 -7.71 13.13 12.71
N HIS A 131 -7.44 13.60 13.92
CA HIS A 131 -8.38 14.41 14.70
C HIS A 131 -7.61 15.29 15.68
N ARG A 132 -8.30 16.16 16.43
CA ARG A 132 -7.70 17.08 17.38
C ARG A 132 -8.19 16.82 18.79
N VAL A 133 -7.26 16.70 19.75
CA VAL A 133 -7.55 16.55 21.18
C VAL A 133 -6.88 17.70 21.94
N GLY A 134 -7.69 18.64 22.43
CA GLY A 134 -7.18 19.86 23.05
C GLY A 134 -6.39 20.70 22.04
N ASP A 135 -5.15 21.06 22.36
CA ASP A 135 -4.27 21.83 21.48
C ASP A 135 -3.29 20.97 20.66
N GLN A 136 -3.68 19.71 20.38
CA GLN A 136 -2.88 18.79 19.59
C GLN A 136 -3.69 18.15 18.47
N GLU A 137 -3.15 18.18 17.25
CA GLU A 137 -3.59 17.29 16.19
C GLU A 137 -2.91 15.94 16.40
N ARG A 138 -3.71 14.88 16.26
CA ARG A 138 -3.35 13.51 16.56
C ARG A 138 -3.62 12.64 15.36
N VAL A 139 -2.61 11.89 14.94
CA VAL A 139 -2.74 10.76 14.00
C VAL A 139 -2.70 9.47 14.82
N GLU A 140 -3.79 8.71 14.85
CA GLU A 140 -3.85 7.40 15.51
C GLU A 140 -3.88 6.28 14.49
N CYS A 141 -3.14 5.20 14.75
CA CYS A 141 -3.29 3.93 14.06
C CYS A 141 -3.93 2.91 14.99
N LEU A 142 -5.01 2.31 14.52
CA LEU A 142 -5.76 1.27 15.21
C LEU A 142 -5.76 -0.02 14.39
N GLU A 143 -5.93 -1.15 15.05
CA GLU A 143 -6.29 -2.40 14.40
C GLU A 143 -7.73 -2.28 13.85
N SER A 144 -7.90 -2.43 12.54
CA SER A 144 -9.18 -2.10 11.88
C SER A 144 -10.37 -2.94 12.35
N LYS A 145 -10.12 -4.21 12.72
CA LYS A 145 -11.17 -5.15 13.15
C LYS A 145 -11.66 -4.92 14.58
N THR A 146 -10.81 -4.39 15.47
CA THR A 146 -11.12 -4.28 16.91
C THR A 146 -11.13 -2.85 17.44
N GLY A 147 -10.55 -1.91 16.71
CA GLY A 147 -10.34 -0.53 17.17
C GLY A 147 -9.23 -0.40 18.22
N ARG A 148 -8.47 -1.48 18.50
CA ARG A 148 -7.38 -1.47 19.48
C ARG A 148 -6.25 -0.54 19.00
N PRO A 149 -5.73 0.35 19.86
CA PRO A 149 -4.64 1.24 19.47
C PRO A 149 -3.34 0.48 19.18
N ILE A 150 -2.63 0.92 18.15
CA ILE A 150 -1.30 0.43 17.76
C ILE A 150 -0.26 1.52 18.07
N TRP A 151 -0.45 2.73 17.54
CA TRP A 151 0.40 3.88 17.82
C TRP A 151 -0.39 5.19 17.69
N SER A 152 0.14 6.26 18.26
CA SER A 152 -0.35 7.63 18.07
C SER A 152 0.83 8.58 17.86
N TYR A 153 0.65 9.57 16.99
CA TYR A 153 1.56 10.68 16.78
C TYR A 153 0.81 11.99 17.02
N ASP A 154 1.30 12.77 17.99
CA ASP A 154 0.74 14.04 18.40
C ASP A 154 1.65 15.19 18.01
N TYR A 155 1.07 16.30 17.59
CA TYR A 155 1.79 17.56 17.42
C TYR A 155 0.91 18.75 17.79
N PRO A 156 1.53 19.83 18.33
CA PRO A 156 0.77 21.00 18.75
C PRO A 156 0.12 21.69 17.56
N THR A 157 -1.03 22.30 17.81
CA THR A 157 -1.69 23.19 16.85
C THR A 157 -2.35 24.37 17.53
N HIS A 158 -2.28 25.53 16.88
CA HIS A 158 -2.93 26.76 17.33
C HIS A 158 -4.06 27.20 16.39
N TYR A 159 -4.49 26.31 15.48
CA TYR A 159 -5.58 26.63 14.57
C TYR A 159 -6.85 26.99 15.36
N ARG A 160 -7.51 28.05 14.91
CA ARG A 160 -8.81 28.49 15.39
C ARG A 160 -9.72 28.67 14.19
N ASP A 161 -10.89 28.05 14.23
CA ASP A 161 -11.90 28.23 13.19
C ASP A 161 -12.53 29.61 13.31
N ASP A 162 -12.63 30.36 12.21
CA ASP A 162 -13.13 31.74 12.26
C ASP A 162 -14.62 31.83 12.62
N PHE A 163 -15.36 30.73 12.45
CA PHE A 163 -16.78 30.62 12.78
C PHE A 163 -17.03 29.84 14.08
N GLY A 164 -15.98 29.34 14.73
CA GLY A 164 -16.06 28.55 15.97
C GLY A 164 -16.80 27.22 15.81
N PHE A 165 -16.83 26.64 14.60
CA PHE A 165 -17.55 25.38 14.37
C PHE A 165 -16.77 24.17 14.90
N ASP A 166 -15.54 23.99 14.44
CA ASP A 166 -14.65 22.90 14.85
C ASP A 166 -13.20 23.23 14.44
N GLU A 167 -12.21 22.97 15.30
CA GLU A 167 -10.82 23.40 15.10
C GLU A 167 -9.88 22.27 14.68
N GLY A 168 -10.43 21.10 14.35
CA GLY A 168 -9.67 19.92 13.97
C GLY A 168 -9.38 19.81 12.47
N PRO A 169 -8.54 18.82 12.10
CA PRO A 169 -8.13 18.60 10.73
C PRO A 169 -9.30 18.20 9.83
N ARG A 170 -9.21 18.58 8.55
CA ARG A 170 -10.26 18.35 7.55
C ARG A 170 -9.82 17.46 6.39
N ALA A 171 -8.53 17.43 6.11
CA ALA A 171 -7.95 16.58 5.10
C ALA A 171 -8.01 15.10 5.54
N THR A 172 -8.49 14.22 4.65
CA THR A 172 -8.43 12.77 4.85
C THR A 172 -6.97 12.31 4.66
N PRO A 173 -6.43 11.43 5.52
CA PRO A 173 -5.07 10.91 5.35
C PRO A 173 -4.93 10.08 4.09
N THR A 174 -3.70 9.83 3.66
CA THR A 174 -3.39 8.88 2.59
C THR A 174 -2.33 7.89 3.06
N MET A 175 -2.62 6.60 2.93
CA MET A 175 -1.67 5.51 3.14
C MET A 175 -1.06 5.09 1.81
N ASP A 176 0.26 5.07 1.69
CA ASP A 176 0.93 4.59 0.48
C ASP A 176 2.37 4.12 0.77
N ASN A 177 2.75 2.94 0.24
CA ASN A 177 4.04 2.24 0.43
C ASN A 177 4.67 2.44 1.82
N GLY A 178 3.97 1.97 2.87
CA GLY A 178 4.49 1.99 4.23
C GLY A 178 4.51 3.36 4.91
N HIS A 179 3.88 4.38 4.30
CA HIS A 179 3.79 5.72 4.86
C HIS A 179 2.35 6.18 5.03
N VAL A 180 2.15 7.12 5.95
CA VAL A 180 0.92 7.87 6.15
C VAL A 180 1.21 9.35 5.91
N TYR A 181 0.44 9.96 5.02
CA TYR A 181 0.52 11.38 4.71
C TYR A 181 -0.72 12.09 5.27
N THR A 182 -0.51 13.15 6.05
CA THR A 182 -1.58 13.98 6.63
C THR A 182 -1.33 15.46 6.38
N PHE A 183 -2.40 16.24 6.27
CA PHE A 183 -2.32 17.69 6.11
C PHE A 183 -3.19 18.39 7.15
N GLY A 184 -2.55 18.95 8.17
CA GLY A 184 -3.20 19.56 9.33
C GLY A 184 -3.97 20.83 9.01
N ALA A 185 -4.84 21.26 9.93
CA ALA A 185 -5.63 22.48 9.77
C ALA A 185 -4.75 23.73 9.60
N GLU A 186 -3.54 23.74 10.20
CA GLU A 186 -2.52 24.78 10.00
C GLU A 186 -1.59 24.50 8.82
N GLY A 187 -2.00 23.71 7.84
CA GLY A 187 -1.23 23.53 6.61
C GLY A 187 0.15 22.89 6.81
N VAL A 188 0.30 22.02 7.83
CA VAL A 188 1.53 21.23 8.00
C VAL A 188 1.33 19.86 7.39
N LEU A 189 2.06 19.58 6.31
CA LEU A 189 2.11 18.26 5.67
C LEU A 189 3.08 17.37 6.45
N HIS A 190 2.59 16.24 6.94
CA HIS A 190 3.40 15.24 7.63
C HIS A 190 3.50 13.96 6.80
N CYS A 191 4.64 13.29 6.91
CA CYS A 191 4.84 11.91 6.51
C CYS A 191 5.30 11.10 7.72
N LEU A 192 4.54 10.06 8.04
CA LEU A 192 4.81 9.13 9.13
C LEU A 192 5.08 7.74 8.56
N ASP A 193 5.97 7.00 9.20
CA ASP A 193 6.11 5.56 8.99
C ASP A 193 4.83 4.84 9.47
N LEU A 194 4.21 4.04 8.61
CA LEU A 194 2.93 3.37 8.88
C LEU A 194 3.04 2.32 10.00
N ALA A 195 4.19 1.66 10.11
CA ALA A 195 4.38 0.59 11.09
C ALA A 195 4.51 1.14 12.51
N THR A 196 5.22 2.26 12.67
CA THR A 196 5.65 2.80 13.97
C THR A 196 5.00 4.12 14.36
N GLY A 197 4.41 4.85 13.41
CA GLY A 197 3.90 6.21 13.62
C GLY A 197 4.98 7.29 13.72
N LYS A 198 6.26 6.92 13.53
CA LYS A 198 7.36 7.86 13.62
C LYS A 198 7.33 8.84 12.45
N LYS A 199 7.42 10.14 12.74
CA LYS A 199 7.60 11.16 11.70
C LYS A 199 8.90 10.94 10.92
N THR A 200 8.77 10.81 9.60
CA THR A 200 9.89 10.76 8.65
C THR A 200 10.28 12.17 8.23
N TRP A 201 9.30 12.99 7.83
CA TRP A 201 9.50 14.39 7.46
C TRP A 201 8.21 15.19 7.63
N ASN A 202 8.32 16.51 7.65
CA ASN A 202 7.18 17.43 7.56
C ASN A 202 7.54 18.70 6.80
N VAL A 203 6.52 19.39 6.28
CA VAL A 203 6.62 20.68 5.61
C VAL A 203 5.52 21.59 6.13
N ASP A 204 5.92 22.71 6.72
CA ASP A 204 5.01 23.82 7.03
C ASP A 204 4.79 24.64 5.76
N THR A 205 3.57 24.59 5.21
CA THR A 205 3.26 25.29 3.96
C THR A 205 3.02 26.79 4.16
N HIS A 206 2.59 27.22 5.34
CA HIS A 206 2.47 28.65 5.66
C HIS A 206 3.85 29.31 5.68
N GLN A 207 4.80 28.70 6.37
CA GLN A 207 6.17 29.19 6.43
C GLN A 207 6.84 29.17 5.05
N LYS A 208 6.61 28.10 4.27
CA LYS A 208 7.32 27.88 3.01
C LYS A 208 6.75 28.66 1.82
N PHE A 209 5.43 28.82 1.75
CA PHE A 209 4.74 29.40 0.59
C PHE A 209 3.89 30.62 0.93
N GLY A 210 3.93 31.11 2.18
CA GLY A 210 3.16 32.29 2.59
C GLY A 210 1.65 32.08 2.54
N VAL A 211 1.19 30.83 2.74
CA VAL A 211 -0.23 30.48 2.71
C VAL A 211 -0.98 31.24 3.81
N SER A 212 -2.16 31.76 3.51
CA SER A 212 -3.04 32.35 4.53
C SER A 212 -3.69 31.28 5.39
N LYS A 213 -3.97 31.55 6.67
CA LYS A 213 -4.63 30.59 7.59
C LYS A 213 -5.89 29.93 7.00
N GLY A 214 -6.68 30.69 6.25
CA GLY A 214 -7.99 30.27 5.76
C GLY A 214 -9.06 30.18 6.86
N PHE A 215 -10.32 30.41 6.48
CA PHE A 215 -11.45 30.40 7.42
C PHE A 215 -11.71 29.03 8.06
N PHE A 216 -11.47 27.97 7.30
CA PHE A 216 -11.65 26.56 7.68
C PHE A 216 -10.33 25.77 7.75
N GLY A 217 -9.18 26.46 7.66
CA GLY A 217 -7.88 25.81 7.68
C GLY A 217 -7.61 25.07 6.38
N ALA A 218 -6.51 24.32 6.36
CA ALA A 218 -6.17 23.50 5.22
C ALA A 218 -7.01 22.22 5.17
N ALA A 219 -7.57 21.91 3.99
CA ALA A 219 -8.52 20.80 3.80
C ALA A 219 -8.17 19.88 2.62
N CYS A 220 -7.05 20.11 1.94
CA CYS A 220 -6.65 19.28 0.81
C CYS A 220 -6.13 17.93 1.30
N SER A 221 -6.81 16.84 0.93
CA SER A 221 -6.34 15.48 1.24
C SER A 221 -5.10 15.16 0.39
N PRO A 222 -3.96 14.74 0.97
CA PRO A 222 -2.74 14.46 0.23
C PRO A 222 -2.95 13.41 -0.87
N LEU A 223 -2.50 13.69 -2.08
CA LEU A 223 -2.62 12.76 -3.21
C LEU A 223 -1.26 12.18 -3.58
N VAL A 224 -1.08 10.87 -3.42
CA VAL A 224 0.16 10.20 -3.84
C VAL A 224 0.08 9.77 -5.30
N ASP A 225 1.04 10.18 -6.12
CA ASP A 225 1.18 9.78 -7.52
C ASP A 225 2.65 9.54 -7.87
N GLY A 226 3.01 8.26 -8.03
CA GLY A 226 4.39 7.82 -8.19
C GLY A 226 5.27 8.25 -7.01
N GLU A 227 6.29 9.07 -7.31
CA GLU A 227 7.23 9.62 -6.32
C GLU A 227 6.75 10.93 -5.66
N ARG A 228 5.50 11.33 -5.89
CA ARG A 228 5.00 12.66 -5.54
C ARG A 228 3.85 12.59 -4.55
N VAL A 229 3.85 13.53 -3.61
CA VAL A 229 2.67 13.92 -2.83
C VAL A 229 2.19 15.26 -3.37
N LEU A 230 0.98 15.31 -3.91
CA LEU A 230 0.38 16.50 -4.50
C LEU A 230 -0.59 17.12 -3.50
N LEU A 231 -0.52 18.45 -3.36
CA LEU A 231 -1.44 19.23 -2.56
C LEU A 231 -1.82 20.52 -3.28
N ASN A 232 -3.11 20.87 -3.21
CA ASN A 232 -3.51 22.25 -3.40
C ASN A 232 -3.23 23.01 -2.09
N VAL A 233 -2.18 23.82 -2.13
CA VAL A 233 -1.62 24.56 -0.99
C VAL A 233 -2.14 25.99 -0.95
N GLY A 234 -2.43 26.61 -2.10
CA GLY A 234 -2.91 27.98 -2.15
C GLY A 234 -1.90 29.03 -1.71
N GLY A 235 -0.62 28.78 -1.96
CA GLY A 235 0.48 29.67 -1.59
C GLY A 235 0.86 30.64 -2.70
N ALA A 236 1.67 31.64 -2.36
CA ALA A 236 2.21 32.61 -3.30
C ALA A 236 3.29 32.00 -4.21
N ASN A 237 3.70 32.74 -5.25
CA ASN A 237 4.79 32.38 -6.16
C ASN A 237 4.55 31.04 -6.89
N HIS A 238 3.40 30.92 -7.57
CA HIS A 238 2.98 29.72 -8.29
C HIS A 238 2.83 28.48 -7.41
N ALA A 239 2.54 28.63 -6.11
CA ALA A 239 2.36 27.54 -5.17
C ALA A 239 0.89 27.25 -4.85
N GLY A 240 -0.01 27.45 -5.83
CA GLY A 240 -1.40 26.97 -5.74
C GLY A 240 -1.44 25.44 -5.65
N LEU A 241 -0.75 24.76 -6.56
CA LEU A 241 -0.53 23.32 -6.56
C LEU A 241 0.97 23.03 -6.36
N VAL A 242 1.28 22.13 -5.42
CA VAL A 242 2.67 21.77 -5.10
C VAL A 242 2.83 20.25 -5.13
N ALA A 243 3.91 19.80 -5.76
CA ALA A 243 4.37 18.43 -5.65
C ALA A 243 5.58 18.34 -4.72
N PHE A 244 5.46 17.48 -3.72
CA PHE A 244 6.53 17.13 -2.80
C PHE A 244 7.07 15.74 -3.15
N ASP A 245 8.37 15.55 -3.02
CA ASP A 245 9.01 14.25 -3.02
C ASP A 245 8.46 13.42 -1.86
N ARG A 246 7.93 12.23 -2.15
CA ARG A 246 7.22 11.39 -1.17
C ARG A 246 8.11 10.90 -0.02
N GLN A 247 9.42 10.82 -0.22
CA GLN A 247 10.37 10.27 0.75
C GLN A 247 11.01 11.36 1.61
N THR A 248 11.10 12.59 1.10
CA THR A 248 11.88 13.66 1.72
C THR A 248 11.10 14.93 2.01
N GLY A 249 9.92 15.12 1.42
CA GLY A 249 9.15 16.36 1.51
C GLY A 249 9.76 17.54 0.73
N LYS A 250 10.80 17.30 -0.07
CA LYS A 250 11.39 18.34 -0.93
C LYS A 250 10.40 18.75 -2.01
N VAL A 251 10.37 20.03 -2.36
CA VAL A 251 9.51 20.50 -3.46
C VAL A 251 10.14 20.03 -4.77
N LEU A 252 9.35 19.33 -5.58
CA LEU A 252 9.73 18.89 -6.92
C LEU A 252 9.33 19.94 -7.96
N TRP A 253 8.12 20.46 -7.84
CA TRP A 253 7.61 21.54 -8.67
C TRP A 253 6.44 22.24 -7.99
N THR A 254 6.15 23.45 -8.47
CA THR A 254 4.97 24.23 -8.12
C THR A 254 4.26 24.64 -9.41
N ALA A 255 2.94 24.83 -9.35
CA ALA A 255 2.14 25.29 -10.46
C ALA A 255 0.95 26.10 -9.96
N THR A 256 0.42 26.97 -10.83
CA THR A 256 -0.78 27.81 -10.62
C THR A 256 -0.63 28.86 -9.51
N ASP A 257 -1.33 29.98 -9.66
CA ASP A 257 -1.48 30.99 -8.60
C ASP A 257 -2.87 30.92 -7.94
N ASP A 258 -3.56 29.80 -8.14
CA ASP A 258 -4.89 29.59 -7.58
C ASP A 258 -4.78 29.51 -6.05
N ASP A 259 -5.64 30.27 -5.38
CA ASP A 259 -5.84 30.11 -3.94
C ASP A 259 -6.29 28.67 -3.63
N ALA A 260 -5.94 28.18 -2.44
CA ALA A 260 -6.45 26.91 -1.93
C ALA A 260 -7.98 26.94 -1.99
N PRO A 261 -8.66 25.81 -2.28
CA PRO A 261 -10.11 25.79 -2.45
C PRO A 261 -10.76 26.36 -1.19
N ARG A 262 -11.13 27.65 -1.25
CA ARG A 262 -11.94 28.29 -0.25
C ARG A 262 -13.31 27.66 -0.43
N LEU A 263 -13.89 27.15 0.66
CA LEU A 263 -15.30 26.84 0.66
C LEU A 263 -16.02 28.17 0.43
N VAL A 264 -16.30 28.51 -0.84
CA VAL A 264 -17.09 29.68 -1.18
C VAL A 264 -18.49 29.32 -0.71
N LEU A 265 -18.85 29.87 0.46
CA LEU A 265 -20.24 29.92 0.86
C LEU A 265 -20.96 30.74 -0.21
N TYR A 266 -21.54 30.05 -1.20
CA TYR A 266 -22.58 30.67 -2.00
C TYR A 266 -23.65 31.10 -0.99
N SER A 267 -23.84 32.41 -0.87
CA SER A 267 -24.93 33.02 -0.12
C SER A 267 -26.25 32.49 -0.70
N GLN A 268 -26.70 31.36 -0.18
CA GLN A 268 -28.08 30.92 -0.31
C GLN A 268 -28.89 31.93 0.51
N ARG A 269 -29.80 32.64 -0.17
CA ARG A 269 -30.73 33.60 0.42
C ARG A 269 -31.33 33.03 1.72
N PRO A 270 -31.58 33.86 2.74
CA PRO A 270 -31.82 33.38 4.09
C PRO A 270 -33.13 32.60 4.18
N HIS A 271 -33.05 31.28 4.29
CA HIS A 271 -34.13 30.50 4.87
C HIS A 271 -33.93 30.39 6.40
N ARG A 272 -35.02 30.70 7.11
CA ARG A 272 -35.15 30.83 8.57
C ARG A 272 -34.22 29.92 9.39
N ARG A 273 -33.45 30.54 10.29
CA ARG A 273 -32.66 29.90 11.34
C ARG A 273 -33.53 28.98 12.20
N ARG A 274 -33.09 27.74 12.42
CA ARG A 274 -33.39 26.98 13.66
C ARG A 274 -32.22 27.18 14.63
N PRO A 275 -32.46 27.41 15.93
CA PRO A 275 -31.38 27.67 16.88
C PRO A 275 -30.74 26.37 17.41
N ASN A 276 -29.43 26.45 17.63
CA ASN A 276 -28.60 25.68 18.55
C ASN A 276 -28.79 24.16 18.61
N GLN A 277 -27.94 23.44 17.89
CA GLN A 277 -27.36 22.19 18.41
C GLN A 277 -25.85 22.39 18.53
N ARG A 278 -25.33 22.29 19.76
CA ARG A 278 -23.89 22.18 19.99
C ARG A 278 -23.46 20.83 19.39
N ALA A 279 -22.48 20.86 18.49
CA ALA A 279 -21.82 19.64 18.03
C ALA A 279 -21.06 19.03 19.23
N GLY A 280 -21.56 17.92 19.76
CA GLY A 280 -20.82 17.06 20.67
C GLY A 280 -19.87 16.15 19.88
N PRO A 281 -18.99 15.38 20.56
CA PRO A 281 -18.10 14.43 19.91
C PRO A 281 -18.92 13.46 19.06
N PHE A 282 -18.57 13.33 17.78
CA PHE A 282 -19.21 12.39 16.87
C PHE A 282 -18.54 11.02 17.02
N PRO A 283 -19.26 9.96 17.45
CA PRO A 283 -18.69 8.63 17.50
C PRO A 283 -18.49 8.10 16.08
N ILE A 284 -17.28 7.62 15.76
CA ILE A 284 -17.07 6.80 14.56
C ILE A 284 -17.49 5.37 14.93
N SER A 285 -18.37 4.79 14.10
CA SER A 285 -18.85 3.41 14.25
C SER A 285 -18.43 2.60 13.02
N VAL A 286 -17.81 1.45 13.23
CA VAL A 286 -17.52 0.49 12.17
C VAL A 286 -18.54 -0.64 12.24
N ALA A 287 -19.15 -0.99 11.11
CA ALA A 287 -20.13 -2.07 11.01
C ALA A 287 -19.46 -3.41 10.67
N CYS A 288 -20.01 -4.51 11.17
CA CYS A 288 -19.54 -5.87 10.84
C CYS A 288 -20.50 -6.54 9.84
N PRO A 289 -20.00 -7.30 8.84
CA PRO A 289 -20.78 -8.35 8.20
C PRO A 289 -21.00 -9.49 9.19
N ASP A 290 -22.22 -9.99 9.28
CA ASP A 290 -22.55 -11.14 10.13
C ASP A 290 -21.82 -12.40 9.60
N PRO A 291 -21.03 -13.14 10.40
CA PRO A 291 -20.33 -14.34 9.93
C PRO A 291 -21.22 -15.58 9.81
N GLY A 292 -22.55 -15.44 9.95
CA GLY A 292 -23.45 -16.58 10.08
C GLY A 292 -24.64 -16.55 9.14
N PHE A 293 -24.47 -16.98 7.90
CA PHE A 293 -25.49 -17.74 7.16
C PHE A 293 -24.78 -18.66 6.16
N GLY A 294 -24.69 -19.94 6.54
CA GLY A 294 -24.52 -21.05 5.59
C GLY A 294 -25.86 -21.51 5.04
#